data_AF-B4DAU3-F1
#
_entry.id   AF-B4DAU3-F1
#
_cell.length_a   1.000
_cell.length_b   1.000
_cell.length_c   1.000
_cell.angle_alpha   90.00
_cell.angle_beta   90.00
_cell.angle_gamma   90.00
#
_symmetry.space_group_name_H-M   'P 1'
#
loop_
_entity.id
_entity.type
_entity.pdbx_description
1 polymer ?
#
loop_
_entity_poly.entity_id
_entity_poly.type
_entity_poly.pdbx_seq_one_letter_code
_entity_poly.pdbx_strand_id
1 'polypeptide(L)'
;MALWGVAFVWVSVVKACVFPWGRSFSYPRLWFLGRILLPASAPAIISLLSVSVSRLPAGPNRFIFGLAYGATRACLNKFKPFGMSTLQKSPNPLNSMPTPLKDADDIRPGEFYEDCAYHPCLCTGTEMGCVDGISLVDGSYPRNCGVPQCGVRKLSFEEAVHWRLHGPPDVPPEIESQMTDSQKYWLKPANDNRA
;
A
#
# COMPACT_ATOMS: atom_id res chain seq x y z
N MET A 1 -32.31 -58.13 -5.62
CA MET A 1 -30.83 -58.13 -5.52
C MET A 1 -30.40 -56.76 -5.04
N ALA A 2 -29.49 -56.75 -4.06
CA ALA A 2 -29.29 -55.67 -3.11
C ALA A 2 -28.44 -54.49 -3.62
N LEU A 3 -28.81 -53.32 -3.11
CA LEU A 3 -28.11 -52.04 -2.90
C LEU A 3 -26.58 -52.04 -3.00
N TRP A 4 -26.02 -51.07 -3.74
CA TRP A 4 -24.76 -50.40 -3.39
C TRP A 4 -24.88 -48.89 -3.66
N GLY A 5 -25.24 -48.13 -2.62
CA GLY A 5 -25.08 -46.68 -2.57
C GLY A 5 -23.74 -46.36 -1.90
N VAL A 6 -22.86 -45.66 -2.62
CA VAL A 6 -21.56 -45.24 -2.08
C VAL A 6 -21.76 -43.91 -1.36
N ALA A 7 -21.85 -43.95 -0.03
CA ALA A 7 -21.86 -42.75 0.80
C ALA A 7 -20.42 -42.25 1.00
N PHE A 8 -20.11 -41.08 0.45
CA PHE A 8 -18.89 -40.34 0.78
C PHE A 8 -19.08 -39.67 2.14
N VAL A 9 -18.38 -40.18 3.16
CA VAL A 9 -18.27 -39.53 4.47
C VAL A 9 -17.11 -38.54 4.41
N TRP A 10 -17.41 -37.25 4.41
CA TRP A 10 -16.42 -36.19 4.50
C TRP A 10 -16.11 -35.94 5.98
N VAL A 11 -15.01 -36.50 6.49
CA VAL A 11 -14.52 -36.18 7.84
C VAL A 11 -13.76 -34.86 7.76
N SER A 12 -14.44 -33.76 8.09
CA SER A 12 -13.77 -32.50 8.38
C SER A 12 -13.04 -32.61 9.72
N VAL A 13 -11.73 -32.83 9.69
CA VAL A 13 -10.87 -32.61 10.87
C VAL A 13 -10.71 -31.10 11.03
N VAL A 14 -11.66 -30.47 11.73
CA VAL A 14 -11.49 -29.10 12.24
C VAL A 14 -10.53 -29.20 13.41
N LYS A 15 -9.26 -28.91 13.16
CA LYS A 15 -8.27 -28.71 14.22
C LYS A 15 -8.61 -27.41 14.93
N ALA A 16 -9.42 -27.51 15.98
CA ALA A 16 -9.73 -26.41 16.87
C ALA A 16 -8.47 -26.03 17.66
N CYS A 17 -7.81 -24.96 17.23
CA CYS A 17 -6.87 -24.25 18.11
C CYS A 17 -7.72 -23.47 19.12
N VAL A 18 -7.80 -24.01 20.33
CA VAL A 18 -8.33 -23.30 21.50
C VAL A 18 -7.30 -22.23 21.89
N PHE A 19 -7.54 -20.99 21.48
CA PHE A 19 -6.94 -19.81 22.10
C PHE A 19 -7.87 -19.35 23.24
N PRO A 20 -7.40 -19.28 24.50
CA PRO A 20 -8.17 -18.66 25.55
C PRO A 20 -8.01 -17.14 25.42
N TRP A 21 -9.07 -16.41 25.79
CA TRP A 21 -9.21 -14.94 25.82
C TRP A 21 -9.83 -14.32 24.57
N GLY A 22 -11.15 -14.21 24.67
CA GLY A 22 -12.02 -13.65 23.65
C GLY A 22 -11.82 -12.16 23.44
N ARG A 23 -11.94 -11.76 22.18
CA ARG A 23 -12.87 -10.73 21.70
C ARG A 23 -13.06 -10.93 20.20
N SER A 24 -14.30 -11.21 19.82
CA SER A 24 -14.72 -11.30 18.42
C SER A 24 -14.82 -9.89 17.83
N PHE A 25 -13.99 -9.57 16.84
CA PHE A 25 -14.30 -8.52 15.87
C PHE A 25 -14.64 -9.18 14.54
N SER A 26 -15.95 -9.19 14.25
CA SER A 26 -16.51 -9.63 12.98
C SER A 26 -16.42 -8.47 12.00
N TYR A 27 -15.53 -8.54 11.01
CA TYR A 27 -15.64 -7.73 9.81
C TYR A 27 -16.31 -8.57 8.71
N PRO A 28 -17.33 -8.06 8.01
CA PRO A 28 -17.92 -8.78 6.90
C PRO A 28 -16.93 -8.78 5.72
N ARG A 29 -16.43 -9.97 5.37
CA ARG A 29 -15.82 -10.27 4.08
C ARG A 29 -16.89 -10.09 2.99
N LEU A 30 -16.86 -8.94 2.30
CA LEU A 30 -17.50 -8.78 1.00
C LEU A 30 -16.71 -9.59 -0.03
N TRP A 31 -17.20 -10.78 -0.34
CA TRP A 31 -16.76 -11.56 -1.49
C TRP A 31 -17.29 -10.92 -2.76
N PHE A 32 -16.40 -10.26 -3.52
CA PHE A 32 -16.67 -9.92 -4.92
C PHE A 32 -16.47 -11.18 -5.77
N LEU A 33 -17.57 -11.87 -6.06
CA LEU A 33 -17.66 -12.82 -7.17
C LEU A 33 -17.80 -12.03 -8.47
N GLY A 34 -16.77 -12.05 -9.31
CA GLY A 34 -16.77 -11.37 -10.60
C GLY A 34 -15.82 -12.04 -11.59
N ARG A 35 -16.04 -13.33 -11.87
CA ARG A 35 -15.40 -14.03 -13.00
C ARG A 35 -16.13 -13.64 -14.28
N ILE A 36 -15.66 -12.60 -14.97
CA ILE A 36 -16.06 -12.31 -16.35
C ILE A 36 -15.01 -12.96 -17.26
N LEU A 37 -15.42 -14.04 -17.93
CA LEU A 37 -14.71 -14.63 -19.06
C LEU A 37 -14.75 -13.63 -20.23
N LEU A 38 -13.59 -13.11 -20.62
CA LEU A 38 -13.40 -12.40 -21.89
C LEU A 38 -12.74 -13.35 -22.89
N PRO A 39 -13.28 -13.50 -24.12
CA PRO A 39 -12.62 -14.25 -25.17
C PRO A 39 -11.42 -13.47 -25.72
N ALA A 40 -10.37 -14.23 -26.00
CA ALA A 40 -9.19 -13.80 -26.71
C ALA A 40 -9.51 -13.46 -28.19
N SER A 41 -8.66 -12.61 -28.76
CA SER A 41 -8.49 -12.28 -30.18
C SER A 41 -9.31 -11.11 -30.76
N ALA A 42 -8.65 -9.96 -30.94
CA ALA A 42 -8.74 -9.15 -32.16
C ALA A 42 -7.52 -8.21 -32.26
N PRO A 43 -6.93 -8.05 -33.46
CA PRO A 43 -5.70 -7.29 -33.67
C PRO A 43 -5.92 -5.78 -33.80
N ALA A 44 -4.83 -5.06 -33.55
CA ALA A 44 -4.68 -3.61 -33.59
C ALA A 44 -5.21 -2.95 -34.87
N ILE A 45 -6.00 -1.89 -34.69
CA ILE A 45 -6.21 -0.83 -35.70
C ILE A 45 -5.95 0.50 -35.00
N ILE A 46 -4.77 1.06 -35.27
CA ILE A 46 -4.42 2.45 -34.99
C ILE A 46 -5.22 3.30 -35.98
N SER A 47 -6.22 4.03 -35.49
CA SER A 47 -6.94 5.02 -36.29
C SER A 47 -6.74 6.40 -35.69
N LEU A 48 -5.94 7.20 -36.40
CA LEU A 48 -5.74 8.62 -36.20
C LEU A 48 -7.08 9.36 -36.37
N LEU A 49 -7.60 9.93 -35.28
CA LEU A 49 -8.65 10.94 -35.37
C LEU A 49 -8.08 12.30 -34.96
N SER A 50 -7.60 13.01 -35.97
CA SER A 50 -7.41 14.46 -35.95
C SER A 50 -8.78 15.12 -35.79
N VAL A 51 -9.05 15.69 -34.61
CA VAL A 51 -10.24 16.52 -34.40
C VAL A 51 -9.98 17.89 -35.03
N SER A 52 -10.45 18.07 -36.27
CA SER A 52 -10.58 19.38 -36.89
C SER A 52 -11.75 20.14 -36.25
N VAL A 53 -11.44 21.25 -35.60
CA VAL A 53 -12.43 22.23 -35.12
C VAL A 53 -12.94 23.03 -36.31
N SER A 54 -14.08 22.61 -36.85
CA SER A 54 -14.80 23.34 -37.89
C SER A 54 -15.52 24.55 -37.29
N ARG A 55 -15.21 25.74 -37.84
CA ARG A 55 -15.90 27.00 -37.59
C ARG A 55 -17.40 26.87 -37.88
N LEU A 56 -18.22 27.25 -36.90
CA LEU A 56 -19.66 27.45 -37.13
C LEU A 56 -19.91 28.82 -37.77
N PRO A 57 -20.85 28.92 -38.73
CA PRO A 57 -21.20 30.17 -39.39
C PRO A 57 -22.02 31.09 -38.48
N ALA A 58 -21.72 32.38 -38.57
CA ALA A 58 -22.46 33.46 -37.91
C ALA A 58 -23.87 33.59 -38.52
N GLY A 59 -24.89 33.21 -37.75
CA GLY A 59 -26.29 33.49 -38.05
C GLY A 59 -26.77 34.75 -37.32
N PRO A 60 -27.49 35.67 -37.97
CA PRO A 60 -28.02 36.86 -37.33
C PRO A 60 -29.42 36.54 -36.79
N ASN A 61 -29.51 36.16 -35.52
CA ASN A 61 -30.76 36.30 -34.79
C ASN A 61 -30.47 36.65 -33.32
N ARG A 62 -30.38 37.96 -33.11
CA ARG A 62 -30.82 38.59 -31.86
C ARG A 62 -32.27 38.16 -31.65
N PHE A 63 -32.62 37.67 -30.47
CA PHE A 63 -33.65 38.26 -29.60
C PHE A 63 -33.93 37.33 -28.42
N ILE A 64 -33.80 37.91 -27.22
CA ILE A 64 -34.36 37.48 -25.93
C ILE A 64 -33.86 36.15 -25.38
N PHE A 65 -32.86 36.22 -24.50
CA PHE A 65 -33.03 35.70 -23.14
C PHE A 65 -32.14 36.54 -22.22
N GLY A 66 -32.79 37.53 -21.60
CA GLY A 66 -32.21 38.33 -20.54
C GLY A 66 -32.18 37.57 -19.21
N LEU A 67 -31.38 38.14 -18.31
CA LEU A 67 -31.55 38.09 -16.86
C LEU A 67 -31.32 36.73 -16.19
N ALA A 68 -30.06 36.30 -16.12
CA ALA A 68 -29.56 35.47 -15.01
C ALA A 68 -28.02 35.57 -14.84
N TYR A 69 -27.44 36.78 -14.89
CA TYR A 69 -26.06 37.00 -14.47
C TYR A 69 -26.06 37.85 -13.20
N GLY A 70 -26.19 37.20 -12.05
CA GLY A 70 -26.18 37.91 -10.79
C GLY A 70 -26.41 37.03 -9.57
N ALA A 71 -25.49 36.10 -9.29
CA ALA A 71 -25.14 35.64 -7.94
C ALA A 71 -24.30 34.35 -7.97
N THR A 72 -23.00 34.42 -8.28
CA THR A 72 -22.02 33.39 -7.88
C THR A 72 -20.59 33.96 -7.90
N ARG A 73 -20.35 35.07 -7.18
CA ARG A 73 -18.98 35.58 -6.92
C ARG A 73 -18.71 35.83 -5.44
N ALA A 74 -19.24 34.98 -4.55
CA ALA A 74 -19.04 35.10 -3.11
C ALA A 74 -18.52 33.83 -2.41
N CYS A 75 -18.09 32.79 -3.14
CA CYS A 75 -17.56 31.55 -2.55
C CYS A 75 -16.17 31.16 -3.05
N LEU A 76 -15.28 32.13 -3.32
CA LEU A 76 -13.89 31.85 -3.74
C LEU A 76 -12.80 32.34 -2.77
N ASN A 77 -13.15 32.85 -1.58
CA ASN A 77 -12.18 33.44 -0.65
C ASN A 77 -11.90 32.62 0.62
N LYS A 78 -12.02 31.29 0.57
CA LYS A 78 -11.67 30.44 1.73
C LYS A 78 -10.74 29.26 1.44
N PHE A 79 -10.06 29.27 0.30
CA PHE A 79 -8.83 28.49 0.18
C PHE A 79 -7.73 29.27 0.89
N LYS A 80 -7.54 28.97 2.18
CA LYS A 80 -6.28 29.29 2.84
C LYS A 80 -5.19 28.62 1.98
N PRO A 81 -4.20 29.36 1.47
CA PRO A 81 -3.08 28.73 0.78
C PRO A 81 -2.53 27.68 1.74
N PHE A 82 -2.49 26.44 1.28
CA PHE A 82 -1.84 25.36 2.00
C PHE A 82 -0.40 25.85 2.17
N GLY A 83 -0.08 26.33 3.37
CA GLY A 83 1.24 26.80 3.67
C GLY A 83 2.15 25.62 3.41
N MET A 84 2.92 25.69 2.32
CA MET A 84 4.11 24.86 2.15
C MET A 84 5.01 25.26 3.31
N SER A 85 4.79 24.62 4.45
CA SER A 85 5.68 24.63 5.58
C SER A 85 7.05 24.32 5.03
N THR A 86 7.93 25.30 5.19
CA THR A 86 9.35 25.27 4.90
C THR A 86 9.85 23.84 5.02
N LEU A 87 10.21 23.22 3.89
CA LEU A 87 10.91 21.95 3.84
C LEU A 87 12.16 22.17 4.70
N GLN A 88 12.09 21.76 5.97
CA GLN A 88 13.23 21.81 6.85
C GLN A 88 14.27 20.96 6.15
N LYS A 89 15.36 21.59 5.74
CA LYS A 89 16.48 20.95 5.07
C LYS A 89 17.03 19.94 6.07
N SER A 90 16.53 18.71 5.96
CA SER A 90 16.93 17.58 6.79
C SER A 90 18.45 17.47 6.68
N PRO A 91 19.20 17.39 7.80
CA PRO A 91 20.63 17.08 7.74
C PRO A 91 20.81 15.82 6.90
N ASN A 92 21.75 15.83 5.95
CA ASN A 92 21.99 14.77 4.95
C ASN A 92 21.55 13.38 5.46
N PRO A 93 20.37 12.88 5.04
CA PRO A 93 19.71 11.74 5.70
C PRO A 93 20.39 10.40 5.43
N LEU A 94 21.42 10.38 4.59
CA LEU A 94 22.16 9.16 4.26
C LEU A 94 23.29 8.83 5.25
N ASN A 95 23.56 9.68 6.25
CA ASN A 95 24.71 9.50 7.16
C ASN A 95 24.33 9.34 8.64
N SER A 96 23.05 9.41 9.00
CA SER A 96 22.59 9.04 10.35
C SER A 96 22.14 7.59 10.32
N MET A 97 22.73 6.76 11.17
CA MET A 97 22.23 5.40 11.39
C MET A 97 20.75 5.43 11.81
N PRO A 98 19.92 4.45 11.39
CA PRO A 98 18.53 4.35 11.80
C PRO A 98 18.42 4.37 13.32
N THR A 99 17.44 5.10 13.84
CA THR A 99 17.26 5.19 15.29
C THR A 99 16.51 3.94 15.78
N PRO A 100 17.07 3.15 16.71
CA PRO A 100 16.34 2.03 17.32
C PRO A 100 15.11 2.57 18.07
N LEU A 101 13.96 1.96 17.81
CA LEU A 101 12.70 2.31 18.46
C LEU A 101 12.70 1.72 19.88
N LYS A 102 12.39 2.53 20.89
CA LYS A 102 12.36 2.08 22.29
C LYS A 102 11.00 1.54 22.65
N ASP A 103 9.96 2.30 22.31
CA ASP A 103 8.58 1.99 22.61
C ASP A 103 7.71 2.03 21.35
N ALA A 104 6.63 1.26 21.32
CA ALA A 104 5.69 1.28 20.19
C ALA A 104 4.96 2.62 20.04
N ASP A 105 4.88 3.42 21.10
CA ASP A 105 4.25 4.73 21.06
C ASP A 105 5.13 5.79 20.36
N ASP A 106 6.42 5.51 20.13
CA ASP A 106 7.36 6.41 19.44
C ASP A 106 7.16 6.44 17.91
N ILE A 107 6.35 5.52 17.39
CA ILE A 107 5.99 5.46 15.97
C ILE A 107 4.49 5.65 15.79
N ARG A 108 4.12 6.43 14.77
CA ARG A 108 2.73 6.74 14.45
C ARG A 108 2.34 6.13 13.10
N PRO A 109 1.04 5.80 12.91
CA PRO A 109 0.55 5.41 11.60
C PRO A 109 0.90 6.44 10.53
N GLY A 110 1.46 5.99 9.41
CA GLY A 110 2.00 6.83 8.34
C GLY A 110 3.51 7.02 8.36
N GLU A 111 4.20 6.66 9.46
CA GLU A 111 5.66 6.64 9.52
C GLU A 111 6.24 5.30 9.03
N PHE A 112 7.56 5.26 8.80
CA PHE A 112 8.26 4.09 8.28
C PHE A 112 9.13 3.46 9.35
N TYR A 113 9.24 2.13 9.28
CA TYR A 113 10.11 1.35 10.16
C TYR A 113 10.68 0.15 9.42
N GLU A 114 11.69 -0.45 10.04
CA GLU A 114 12.22 -1.73 9.63
C GLU A 114 11.73 -2.84 10.54
N ASP A 115 11.29 -3.94 9.95
CA ASP A 115 10.93 -5.14 10.68
C ASP A 115 12.12 -6.10 10.91
N CYS A 116 11.89 -7.18 11.66
CA CYS A 116 12.93 -8.18 11.95
C CYS A 116 13.42 -8.96 10.73
N ALA A 117 12.78 -8.80 9.57
CA ALA A 117 13.21 -9.41 8.31
C ALA A 117 13.94 -8.39 7.41
N TYR A 118 14.33 -7.24 7.94
CA TYR A 118 15.00 -6.16 7.21
C TYR A 118 14.15 -5.53 6.10
N HIS A 119 12.81 -5.69 6.16
CA HIS A 119 11.92 -5.05 5.21
C HIS A 119 11.56 -3.63 5.69
N PRO A 120 11.65 -2.61 4.81
CA PRO A 120 11.03 -1.33 5.08
C PRO A 120 9.50 -1.48 5.03
N CYS A 121 8.84 -1.05 6.09
CA CYS A 121 7.40 -1.18 6.31
C CYS A 121 6.77 0.19 6.60
N LEU A 122 5.56 0.40 6.09
CA LEU A 122 4.71 1.53 6.44
C LEU A 122 3.89 1.15 7.68
N CYS A 123 4.01 1.92 8.75
CA CYS A 123 3.22 1.75 9.96
C CYS A 123 1.74 2.05 9.70
N THR A 124 0.89 1.07 9.98
CA THR A 124 -0.57 1.20 9.91
C THR A 124 -1.21 1.35 11.28
N GLY A 125 -0.55 0.87 12.34
CA GLY A 125 -1.10 0.85 13.69
C GLY A 125 -0.05 0.41 14.71
N THR A 126 -0.31 0.72 15.97
CA THR A 126 0.46 0.22 17.11
C THR A 126 -0.51 -0.35 18.14
N GLU A 127 -0.25 -1.56 18.60
CA GLU A 127 -1.11 -2.27 19.55
C GLU A 127 -0.26 -3.08 20.53
N MET A 128 -0.50 -2.92 21.84
CA MET A 128 0.13 -3.70 22.92
C MET A 128 1.67 -3.81 22.84
N GLY A 129 2.37 -2.76 22.38
CA GLY A 129 3.84 -2.78 22.25
C GLY A 129 4.35 -3.42 20.95
N CYS A 130 3.44 -3.78 20.03
CA CYS A 130 3.74 -4.20 18.68
C CYS A 130 3.41 -3.10 17.67
N VAL A 131 4.13 -3.09 16.56
CA VAL A 131 3.88 -2.24 15.41
C VAL A 131 3.35 -3.11 14.29
N ASP A 132 2.21 -2.71 13.73
CA ASP A 132 1.63 -3.28 12.54
C ASP A 132 1.94 -2.42 11.32
N GLY A 133 2.27 -3.07 10.21
CA GLY A 133 2.56 -2.37 8.98
C GLY A 133 2.43 -3.20 7.72
N ILE A 134 2.63 -2.52 6.60
CA ILE A 134 2.63 -3.07 5.25
C ILE A 134 4.06 -3.00 4.72
N SER A 135 4.62 -4.10 4.24
CA SER A 135 5.95 -4.08 3.64
C SER A 135 5.95 -3.34 2.31
N LEU A 136 6.93 -2.44 2.12
CA LEU A 136 7.10 -1.68 0.87
C LEU A 136 7.77 -2.49 -0.25
N VAL A 137 8.27 -3.69 0.07
CA VAL A 137 8.96 -4.58 -0.86
C VAL A 137 7.94 -5.43 -1.63
N ASP A 138 7.12 -6.18 -0.91
CA ASP A 138 6.20 -7.18 -1.45
C ASP A 138 4.71 -6.85 -1.20
N GLY A 139 4.42 -5.79 -0.45
CA GLY A 139 3.04 -5.43 -0.07
C GLY A 139 2.41 -6.37 0.95
N SER A 140 3.18 -7.24 1.61
CA SER A 140 2.65 -8.17 2.62
C SER A 140 2.05 -7.43 3.81
N TYR A 141 0.87 -7.90 4.25
CA TYR A 141 0.12 -7.37 5.41
C TYR A 141 -0.69 -8.50 6.08
N PRO A 142 -0.72 -8.61 7.42
CA PRO A 142 -0.06 -7.73 8.39
C PRO A 142 1.39 -8.12 8.69
N ARG A 143 2.27 -7.11 8.78
CA ARG A 143 3.63 -7.25 9.36
C ARG A 143 3.58 -6.75 10.79
N ASN A 144 3.46 -7.68 11.74
CA ASN A 144 3.44 -7.36 13.17
C ASN A 144 4.83 -7.64 13.77
N CYS A 145 5.44 -6.65 14.41
CA CYS A 145 6.73 -6.80 15.11
C CYS A 145 6.66 -6.17 16.50
N GLY A 146 7.10 -6.93 17.51
CA GLY A 146 7.22 -6.45 18.88
C GLY A 146 8.44 -5.57 19.01
N VAL A 147 8.26 -4.29 19.36
CA VAL A 147 9.34 -3.30 19.46
C VAL A 147 10.51 -3.77 20.34
N PRO A 148 10.29 -4.25 21.58
CA PRO A 148 11.39 -4.63 22.46
C PRO A 148 12.10 -5.94 22.07
N GLN A 149 11.46 -6.79 21.24
CA GLN A 149 11.98 -8.12 20.91
C GLN A 149 12.60 -8.18 19.51
N CYS A 150 12.01 -7.46 18.55
CA CYS A 150 12.40 -7.51 17.15
C CYS A 150 13.50 -6.52 16.79
N GLY A 151 13.85 -5.59 17.68
CA GLY A 151 14.86 -4.56 17.38
C GLY A 151 14.39 -3.60 16.28
N VAL A 152 13.11 -3.24 16.28
CA VAL A 152 12.50 -2.37 15.26
C VAL A 152 13.23 -1.03 15.21
N ARG A 153 13.53 -0.55 14.00
CA ARG A 153 14.22 0.73 13.78
C ARG A 153 13.32 1.69 13.03
N LYS A 154 13.30 2.95 13.46
CA LYS A 154 12.53 4.01 12.78
C LYS A 154 13.30 4.49 11.57
N LEU A 155 12.61 4.63 10.44
CA LEU A 155 13.15 5.09 9.18
C LEU A 155 12.48 6.39 8.74
N SER A 156 13.25 7.28 8.13
CA SER A 156 12.71 8.35 7.33
C SER A 156 12.17 7.81 5.99
N PHE A 157 11.36 8.62 5.31
CA PHE A 157 10.85 8.26 3.99
C PHE A 157 11.98 8.00 2.98
N GLU A 158 13.02 8.84 2.98
CA GLU A 158 14.15 8.73 2.05
C GLU A 158 14.96 7.44 2.32
N GLU A 159 15.18 7.09 3.58
CA GLU A 159 15.83 5.83 3.97
C GLU A 159 14.98 4.62 3.56
N ALA A 160 13.67 4.64 3.80
CA ALA A 160 12.78 3.55 3.42
C ALA A 160 12.79 3.31 1.90
N VAL A 161 12.82 4.38 1.09
CA VAL A 161 12.96 4.28 -0.37
C VAL A 161 14.35 3.77 -0.76
N HIS A 162 15.41 4.28 -0.13
CA HIS A 162 16.78 3.83 -0.38
C HIS A 162 16.92 2.33 -0.11
N TRP A 163 16.39 1.87 1.03
CA TRP A 163 16.47 0.48 1.46
C TRP A 163 15.63 -0.44 0.59
N ARG A 164 14.47 0.01 0.15
CA ARG A 164 13.67 -0.72 -0.84
C ARG A 164 14.46 -0.99 -2.13
N LEU A 165 15.27 -0.04 -2.57
CA LEU A 165 15.98 -0.12 -3.85
C LEU A 165 17.35 -0.83 -3.74
N HIS A 166 18.08 -0.61 -2.64
CA HIS A 166 19.47 -1.06 -2.50
C HIS A 166 19.68 -2.06 -1.36
N GLY A 167 18.67 -2.29 -0.51
CA GLY A 167 18.79 -3.03 0.73
C GLY A 167 19.32 -2.17 1.90
N PRO A 168 19.34 -2.73 3.12
CA PRO A 168 19.92 -2.08 4.28
C PRO A 168 21.45 -2.10 4.16
N PRO A 169 22.15 -0.95 4.32
CA PRO A 169 23.61 -0.89 4.22
C PRO A 169 24.33 -1.44 5.45
N ASP A 170 23.61 -1.70 6.53
CA ASP A 170 24.15 -1.98 7.86
C ASP A 170 23.86 -3.41 8.35
N VAL A 171 23.56 -4.32 7.44
CA VAL A 171 23.44 -5.75 7.75
C VAL A 171 24.82 -6.28 8.17
N PRO A 172 24.95 -6.87 9.37
CA PRO A 172 26.20 -7.51 9.78
C PRO A 172 26.58 -8.63 8.80
N PRO A 173 27.87 -8.76 8.42
CA PRO A 173 28.30 -9.77 7.46
C PRO A 173 27.99 -11.20 7.92
N GLU A 174 27.92 -11.43 9.24
CA GLU A 174 27.54 -12.72 9.81
C GLU A 174 26.09 -13.08 9.44
N ILE A 175 25.17 -12.11 9.54
CA ILE A 175 23.76 -12.31 9.21
C ILE A 175 23.59 -12.42 7.68
N GLU A 176 24.31 -11.58 6.93
CA GLU A 176 24.27 -11.62 5.47
C GLU A 176 24.71 -12.97 4.90
N SER A 177 25.69 -13.62 5.53
CA SER A 177 26.17 -14.96 5.15
C SER A 177 25.17 -16.09 5.45
N GLN A 178 24.27 -15.88 6.41
CA GLN A 178 23.24 -16.85 6.80
C GLN A 178 21.96 -16.70 5.96
N MET A 179 21.74 -15.55 5.34
CA MET A 179 20.58 -15.29 4.49
C MET A 179 20.74 -15.91 3.10
N THR A 180 19.74 -16.65 2.67
CA THR A 180 19.64 -17.15 1.29
C THR A 180 19.33 -16.02 0.30
N ASP A 181 19.73 -16.17 -0.97
CA ASP A 181 19.47 -15.16 -2.01
C ASP A 181 17.97 -14.86 -2.20
N SER A 182 17.10 -15.82 -1.89
CA SER A 182 15.65 -15.64 -1.95
C SER A 182 15.09 -14.74 -0.84
N GLN A 183 15.79 -14.63 0.29
CA GLN A 183 15.47 -13.74 1.42
C GLN A 183 15.99 -12.32 1.20
N LYS A 184 17.08 -12.16 0.42
CA LYS A 184 17.65 -10.86 0.07
C LYS A 184 16.83 -10.18 -1.02
N TYR A 185 15.75 -9.51 -0.64
CA TYR A 185 14.85 -8.89 -1.60
C TYR A 185 15.52 -7.87 -2.53
N TRP A 186 16.60 -7.23 -2.07
CA TRP A 186 17.36 -6.24 -2.84
C TRP A 186 18.21 -6.85 -3.97
N LEU A 187 18.39 -8.18 -3.99
CA LEU A 187 19.04 -8.87 -5.11
C LEU A 187 18.07 -9.22 -6.24
N LYS A 188 16.76 -9.18 -5.97
CA LYS A 188 15.74 -9.52 -6.98
C LYS A 188 15.60 -8.36 -7.97
N PRO A 189 15.54 -8.64 -9.29
CA PRO A 189 15.26 -7.59 -10.25
C PRO A 189 13.86 -7.02 -9.96
N ALA A 190 13.70 -5.70 -10.08
CA ALA A 190 12.46 -5.01 -9.72
C ALA A 190 11.18 -5.56 -10.39
N ASN A 191 11.33 -6.29 -11.50
CA ASN A 191 10.23 -6.90 -12.24
C ASN A 191 9.66 -8.17 -11.59
N ASP A 192 10.42 -8.86 -10.73
CA ASP A 192 10.00 -10.11 -10.10
C ASP A 192 9.14 -9.88 -8.85
N ASN A 193 9.06 -8.64 -8.37
CA ASN A 193 8.28 -8.27 -7.18
C ASN A 193 6.79 -7.97 -7.49
N ARG A 194 6.33 -8.19 -8.73
CA ARG A 194 4.90 -8.18 -9.08
C ARG A 194 4.30 -9.57 -8.84
N ALA A 195 3.96 -9.86 -7.58
CA ALA A 195 3.09 -10.98 -7.23
C ALA A 195 1.61 -10.62 -7.42
#